data_AF-A0A8S9MAZ2-F1
#
_entry.id   AF-A0A8S9MAZ2-F1
#
_cell.length_a   1.000
_cell.length_b   1.000
_cell.length_c   1.000
_cell.angle_alpha   90.00
_cell.angle_beta   90.00
_cell.angle_gamma   90.00
#
_symmetry.space_group_name_H-M   'P 1'
#
loop_
_entity.id
_entity.type
_entity.pdbx_description
1 polymer ?
#
loop_
_entity_poly.entity_id
_entity_poly.type
_entity_poly.pdbx_seq_one_letter_code
_entity_poly.pdbx_strand_id
1 'polypeptide(L)'
;MCHLTEIIFFSYGQQRSKTKVTFPLVWTNTCCSHPLYRESELIEENVLGVRNAAQRKLLDELGVVAEDVPVDEFTPLGRMLYKAPSDGKWGEHELDYLLFIVRDVKLQPNPDEVADIKYVSREELKELVRKADAGDDDEAVKLSPWFRLVVDNFLMKWWDHVEKGTLIEAADMKTIHKL
;
A
#
# COMPACT_ATOMS: atom_id res chain seq x y z
N MET A 1 -16.59 -11.22 1.83
CA MET A 1 -15.70 -10.35 1.05
C MET A 1 -14.65 -9.85 2.04
N CYS A 2 -13.38 -10.21 1.86
CA CYS A 2 -12.31 -9.66 2.69
C CYS A 2 -12.11 -8.21 2.30
N HIS A 3 -12.14 -7.30 3.27
CA HIS A 3 -11.78 -5.91 3.08
C HIS A 3 -10.29 -5.82 3.42
N LEU A 4 -9.48 -5.22 2.55
CA LEU A 4 -8.07 -4.92 2.82
C LEU A 4 -7.90 -3.39 2.86
N THR A 5 -6.90 -2.95 3.62
CA THR A 5 -6.38 -1.60 3.64
C THR A 5 -4.99 -1.60 3.00
N GLU A 6 -4.87 -0.93 1.87
CA GLU A 6 -3.61 -0.49 1.31
C GLU A 6 -3.23 0.87 1.89
N ILE A 7 -2.07 0.91 2.52
CA ILE A 7 -1.46 2.14 3.01
C ILE A 7 -0.33 2.51 2.07
N ILE A 8 -0.49 3.64 1.40
CA ILE A 8 0.53 4.22 0.54
C ILE A 8 1.10 5.41 1.31
N PHE A 9 2.27 5.25 1.92
CA PHE A 9 3.10 6.41 2.21
C PHE A 9 3.70 6.86 0.88
N PHE A 10 3.60 8.15 0.67
CA PHE A 10 4.16 8.77 -0.50
C PHE A 10 5.66 8.51 -0.61
N SER A 11 6.08 8.06 -1.80
CA SER A 11 7.49 7.80 -2.14
C SER A 11 8.19 6.69 -1.36
N TYR A 12 7.50 5.87 -0.58
CA TYR A 12 8.12 4.78 0.19
C TYR A 12 7.56 3.41 -0.20
N GLY A 13 8.44 2.51 -0.63
CA GLY A 13 8.11 1.12 -0.93
C GLY A 13 8.82 0.16 0.02
N GLN A 14 8.22 -1.00 0.25
CA GLN A 14 8.86 -2.11 0.94
C GLN A 14 9.03 -3.31 0.00
N GLN A 15 10.07 -4.09 0.25
CA GLN A 15 10.18 -5.45 -0.25
C GLN A 15 9.65 -6.40 0.81
N ARG A 16 8.64 -7.19 0.44
CA ARG A 16 8.05 -8.20 1.34
C ARG A 16 9.10 -9.23 1.77
N SER A 17 9.07 -9.66 3.02
CA SER A 17 9.98 -10.71 3.51
C SER A 17 9.81 -12.02 2.76
N LYS A 18 10.84 -12.88 2.82
CA LYS A 18 10.79 -14.24 2.25
C LYS A 18 9.79 -15.18 2.94
N THR A 19 9.34 -14.82 4.14
CA THR A 19 8.45 -15.62 5.00
C THR A 19 6.97 -15.31 4.76
N LYS A 20 6.64 -14.28 3.96
CA LYS A 20 5.25 -13.99 3.59
C LYS A 20 4.65 -15.15 2.78
N VAL A 21 3.43 -15.53 3.14
CA VAL A 21 2.68 -16.61 2.46
C VAL A 21 2.34 -16.22 1.02
N THR A 22 1.88 -14.99 0.80
CA THR A 22 1.61 -14.43 -0.53
C THR A 22 2.74 -13.49 -0.95
N PHE A 23 3.15 -13.58 -2.22
CA PHE A 23 4.09 -12.66 -2.86
C PHE A 23 5.39 -12.38 -2.05
N PRO A 24 6.16 -13.41 -1.65
CA PRO A 24 7.43 -13.20 -0.95
C PRO A 24 8.46 -12.50 -1.86
N LEU A 25 9.31 -11.63 -1.30
CA LEU A 25 10.38 -10.90 -1.99
C LEU A 25 9.92 -9.95 -3.12
N VAL A 26 8.63 -9.62 -3.15
CA VAL A 26 8.04 -8.68 -4.11
C VAL A 26 8.08 -7.26 -3.55
N TRP A 27 8.46 -6.30 -4.38
CA TRP A 27 8.40 -4.87 -4.08
C TRP A 27 6.97 -4.35 -4.20
N THR A 28 6.56 -3.51 -3.26
CA THR A 28 5.19 -3.00 -3.17
C THR A 28 5.16 -1.60 -2.53
N ASN A 29 3.97 -1.03 -2.37
CA ASN A 29 3.76 0.20 -1.60
C ASN A 29 4.15 0.00 -0.12
N THR A 30 3.97 1.04 0.68
CA THR A 30 4.49 1.10 2.05
C THR A 30 4.02 -0.03 2.96
N CYS A 31 2.72 -0.33 2.99
CA CYS A 31 2.16 -1.35 3.85
C CYS A 31 0.78 -1.78 3.32
N CYS A 32 0.49 -3.09 3.33
CA CYS A 32 -0.79 -3.66 2.86
C CYS A 32 -1.27 -4.70 3.85
N SER A 33 -2.49 -4.55 4.37
CA SER A 33 -3.02 -5.50 5.35
C SER A 33 -4.50 -5.32 5.61
N HIS A 34 -5.13 -6.25 6.32
CA HIS A 34 -6.56 -6.25 6.54
C HIS A 34 -6.96 -5.53 7.85
N PRO A 35 -8.08 -4.77 7.84
CA PRO A 35 -8.83 -4.55 9.07
C PRO A 35 -9.28 -5.88 9.65
N LEU A 36 -9.07 -6.03 10.95
CA LEU A 36 -9.49 -7.19 11.72
C LEU A 36 -10.99 -7.10 12.02
N TYR A 37 -11.61 -8.25 12.22
CA TYR A 37 -12.98 -8.34 12.69
C TYR A 37 -13.06 -8.02 14.20
N ARG A 38 -12.85 -6.74 14.55
CA ARG A 38 -12.90 -6.19 15.91
C ARG A 38 -13.49 -4.79 15.90
N GLU A 39 -14.11 -4.38 17.00
CA GLU A 39 -14.89 -3.12 17.07
C GLU A 39 -14.12 -1.90 16.56
N SER A 40 -12.84 -1.75 16.92
CA SER A 40 -12.02 -0.62 16.50
C SER A 40 -11.69 -0.60 15.00
N GLU A 41 -11.81 -1.71 14.28
CA GLU A 41 -11.47 -1.83 12.86
C GLU A 41 -12.69 -2.09 11.96
N LEU A 42 -13.89 -2.15 12.55
CA LEU A 42 -15.17 -2.29 11.85
C LEU A 42 -15.95 -0.96 11.72
N ILE A 43 -15.35 0.16 12.11
CA ILE A 43 -16.00 1.47 12.05
C ILE A 43 -16.00 1.99 10.60
N GLU A 44 -17.18 2.03 9.97
CA GLU A 44 -17.34 2.46 8.58
C GLU A 44 -17.26 3.99 8.40
N GLU A 45 -17.65 4.75 9.42
CA GLU A 45 -17.68 6.22 9.35
C GLU A 45 -16.29 6.77 9.02
N ASN A 46 -16.21 7.55 7.94
CA ASN A 46 -14.95 8.11 7.42
C ASN A 46 -13.85 7.05 7.32
N VAL A 47 -14.22 5.80 7.03
CA VAL A 47 -13.34 4.63 6.94
C VAL A 47 -12.41 4.49 8.15
N LEU A 48 -12.87 4.87 9.34
CA LEU A 48 -12.04 4.93 10.54
C LEU A 48 -11.45 3.55 10.90
N GLY A 49 -12.19 2.47 10.72
CA GLY A 49 -11.70 1.13 11.01
C GLY A 49 -10.50 0.72 10.14
N VAL A 50 -10.55 1.08 8.86
CA VAL A 50 -9.47 0.92 7.88
C VAL A 50 -8.26 1.78 8.28
N ARG A 51 -8.47 3.05 8.67
CA ARG A 51 -7.39 3.93 9.16
C ARG A 51 -6.75 3.43 10.47
N ASN A 52 -7.53 2.83 11.37
CA ASN A 52 -7.02 2.20 12.59
C ASN A 52 -6.17 0.95 12.27
N ALA A 53 -6.63 0.12 11.34
CA ALA A 53 -5.86 -1.02 10.85
C ALA A 53 -4.54 -0.57 10.24
N ALA A 54 -4.58 0.54 9.50
CA ALA A 54 -3.41 1.14 8.88
C ALA A 54 -2.35 1.53 9.92
N GLN A 55 -2.72 2.34 10.91
CA GLN A 55 -1.80 2.75 11.98
C GLN A 55 -1.20 1.54 12.72
N ARG A 56 -2.01 0.54 13.07
CA ARG A 56 -1.51 -0.69 13.71
C ARG A 56 -0.47 -1.40 12.84
N LYS A 57 -0.74 -1.54 11.55
CA LYS A 57 0.12 -2.33 10.66
C LYS A 57 1.42 -1.64 10.31
N LEU A 58 1.46 -0.31 10.33
CA LEU A 58 2.71 0.45 10.24
C LEU A 58 3.61 0.23 11.45
N LEU A 59 3.03 0.09 12.64
CA LEU A 59 3.80 -0.31 13.82
C LEU A 59 4.32 -1.74 13.67
N ASP A 60 3.45 -2.69 13.28
CA ASP A 60 3.79 -4.11 13.18
C ASP A 60 4.88 -4.40 12.13
N GLU A 61 4.82 -3.73 10.96
CA GLU A 61 5.73 -3.99 9.83
C GLU A 61 6.93 -3.05 9.82
N LEU A 62 6.72 -1.76 10.12
CA LEU A 62 7.73 -0.71 9.92
C LEU A 62 8.19 -0.05 11.21
N GLY A 63 7.62 -0.42 12.36
CA GLY A 63 7.97 0.16 13.66
C GLY A 63 7.59 1.62 13.80
N VAL A 64 6.66 2.13 12.97
CA VAL A 64 6.19 3.51 13.05
C VAL A 64 5.17 3.63 14.17
N VAL A 65 5.45 4.50 15.14
CA VAL A 65 4.60 4.67 16.32
C VAL A 65 3.40 5.57 16.03
N ALA A 66 2.32 5.40 16.78
CA ALA A 66 1.04 6.06 16.54
C ALA A 66 1.14 7.59 16.58
N GLU A 67 2.05 8.14 17.39
CA GLU A 67 2.31 9.57 17.53
C GLU A 67 2.84 10.20 16.23
N ASP A 68 3.58 9.44 15.43
CA ASP A 68 4.16 9.90 14.16
C ASP A 68 3.13 9.87 13.02
N VAL A 69 2.06 9.08 13.17
CA VAL A 69 1.04 8.84 12.14
C VAL A 69 -0.39 8.86 12.73
N PRO A 70 -0.88 10.03 13.19
CA PRO A 70 -2.23 10.13 13.76
C PRO A 70 -3.31 9.64 12.78
N VAL A 71 -4.27 8.85 13.29
CA VAL A 71 -5.31 8.21 12.47
C VAL A 71 -6.12 9.22 11.63
N ASP A 72 -6.31 10.44 12.13
CA ASP A 72 -7.06 11.50 11.45
C ASP A 72 -6.31 12.19 10.32
N GLU A 73 -5.04 11.88 10.13
CA GLU A 73 -4.23 12.44 9.04
C GLU A 73 -4.11 11.51 7.83
N PHE A 74 -4.59 10.27 7.94
CA PHE A 74 -4.74 9.42 6.76
C PHE A 74 -5.85 9.96 5.87
N THR A 75 -5.52 10.20 4.61
CA THR A 75 -6.43 10.64 3.56
C THR A 75 -6.88 9.43 2.73
N PRO A 76 -8.15 9.02 2.78
CA PRO A 76 -8.70 8.00 1.89
C PRO A 76 -8.87 8.57 0.47
N LEU A 77 -8.22 7.97 -0.53
CA LEU A 77 -8.23 8.47 -1.91
C LEU A 77 -9.09 7.66 -2.86
N GLY A 78 -9.28 6.37 -2.61
CA GLY A 78 -10.06 5.55 -3.51
C GLY A 78 -10.27 4.14 -3.01
N ARG A 79 -11.03 3.38 -3.79
CA ARG A 79 -11.23 1.95 -3.55
C ARG A 79 -11.11 1.17 -4.84
N MET A 80 -10.41 0.05 -4.81
CA MET A 80 -10.29 -0.85 -5.94
C MET A 80 -10.72 -2.27 -5.56
N LEU A 81 -11.41 -2.96 -6.47
CA LEU A 81 -11.72 -4.37 -6.34
C LEU A 81 -10.87 -5.12 -7.34
N TYR A 82 -9.95 -5.96 -6.86
CA TYR A 82 -9.02 -6.70 -7.71
C TYR A 82 -8.93 -8.16 -7.29
N LYS A 83 -8.35 -9.00 -8.17
CA LYS A 83 -8.02 -10.39 -7.88
C LYS A 83 -6.66 -10.75 -8.47
N ALA A 84 -5.78 -11.32 -7.65
CA ALA A 84 -4.43 -11.67 -8.04
C ALA A 84 -4.01 -13.04 -7.51
N PRO A 85 -3.68 -14.03 -8.37
CA PRO A 85 -3.05 -15.26 -7.90
C PRO A 85 -1.60 -14.99 -7.45
N SER A 86 -1.17 -15.61 -6.35
CA SER A 86 0.22 -15.57 -5.85
C SER A 86 0.98 -16.81 -6.33
N ASP A 87 0.54 -17.98 -5.88
CA ASP A 87 0.99 -19.27 -6.40
C ASP A 87 -0.24 -20.13 -6.69
N GLY A 88 -0.11 -21.30 -7.33
CA GLY A 88 -1.28 -22.12 -7.70
C GLY A 88 -2.22 -22.53 -6.55
N LYS A 89 -1.92 -22.17 -5.28
CA LYS A 89 -2.75 -22.39 -4.10
C LYS A 89 -3.22 -21.08 -3.44
N TRP A 90 -2.39 -20.05 -3.44
CA TRP A 90 -2.63 -18.79 -2.73
C TRP A 90 -2.91 -17.63 -3.68
N GLY A 91 -3.68 -16.65 -3.22
CA GLY A 91 -3.96 -15.43 -3.96
C GLY A 91 -4.84 -14.49 -3.16
N GLU A 92 -5.08 -13.32 -3.73
CA GLU A 92 -5.83 -12.23 -3.14
C GLU A 92 -7.09 -11.94 -3.99
N HIS A 93 -8.17 -11.55 -3.32
CA HIS A 93 -9.42 -11.09 -3.93
C HIS A 93 -10.08 -10.11 -2.97
N GLU A 94 -9.90 -8.82 -3.21
CA GLU A 94 -10.03 -7.80 -2.17
C GLU A 94 -10.74 -6.56 -2.68
N LEU A 95 -11.60 -6.00 -1.83
CA LEU A 95 -11.98 -4.61 -1.92
C LEU A 95 -10.98 -3.82 -1.08
N ASP A 96 -10.12 -3.10 -1.77
CA ASP A 96 -9.03 -2.35 -1.19
C ASP A 96 -9.40 -0.90 -0.93
N TYR A 97 -8.90 -0.35 0.17
CA TYR A 97 -9.00 1.05 0.52
C TYR A 97 -7.63 1.69 0.40
N LEU A 98 -7.51 2.64 -0.53
CA LEU A 98 -6.26 3.30 -0.87
C LEU A 98 -6.09 4.53 0.04
N LEU A 99 -5.26 4.38 1.07
CA LEU A 99 -4.96 5.44 2.03
C LEU A 99 -3.64 6.13 1.73
N PHE A 100 -3.59 7.44 1.93
CA PHE A 100 -2.37 8.24 1.84
C PHE A 100 -2.06 8.96 3.13
N ILE A 101 -0.77 9.11 3.41
CA ILE A 101 -0.24 9.99 4.44
C ILE A 101 1.13 10.50 4.00
N VAL A 102 1.43 11.76 4.31
CA VAL A 102 2.71 12.41 3.98
C VAL A 102 3.32 12.92 5.29
N ARG A 103 4.32 12.21 5.79
CA ARG A 103 5.00 12.49 7.06
C ARG A 103 6.45 12.03 6.99
N ASP A 104 7.30 12.75 7.70
CA ASP A 104 8.64 12.25 8.05
C ASP A 104 8.50 11.35 9.28
N VAL A 105 8.86 10.07 9.15
CA VAL A 105 8.68 9.07 10.20
C VAL A 105 9.98 8.30 10.44
N LYS A 106 10.17 7.79 11.66
CA LYS A 106 11.29 6.91 11.97
C LYS A 106 10.90 5.46 11.69
N LEU A 107 11.75 4.74 10.96
CA LEU A 107 11.52 3.35 10.59
C LEU A 107 12.35 2.39 11.45
N GLN A 108 11.72 1.31 11.88
CA GLN A 108 12.33 0.15 12.52
C GLN A 108 11.67 -1.12 11.94
N PRO A 109 11.99 -1.50 10.68
CA PRO A 109 11.29 -2.58 10.00
C PRO A 109 11.43 -3.92 10.71
N ASN A 110 10.35 -4.68 10.77
CA ASN A 110 10.34 -6.04 11.25
C ASN A 110 10.85 -6.99 10.15
N PRO A 111 12.00 -7.67 10.33
CA PRO A 111 12.59 -8.52 9.29
C PRO A 111 11.74 -9.75 8.92
N ASP A 112 10.80 -10.14 9.78
CA ASP A 112 9.85 -11.22 9.49
C ASP A 112 8.75 -10.78 8.52
N GLU A 113 8.52 -9.48 8.37
CA GLU A 113 7.51 -8.88 7.50
C GLU A 113 8.13 -8.20 6.27
N VAL A 114 9.29 -7.57 6.46
CA VAL A 114 9.94 -6.66 5.50
C VAL A 114 11.39 -7.07 5.27
N ALA A 115 11.74 -7.39 4.01
CA ALA A 115 13.11 -7.72 3.64
C ALA A 115 13.98 -6.47 3.41
N ASP A 116 13.40 -5.45 2.78
CA ASP A 116 14.11 -4.22 2.41
C ASP A 116 13.14 -3.04 2.28
N ILE A 117 13.66 -1.83 2.31
CA ILE A 117 12.89 -0.59 2.27
C ILE A 117 13.53 0.41 1.33
N LYS A 118 12.72 1.16 0.58
CA LYS A 118 13.26 2.17 -0.34
C LYS A 118 12.36 3.39 -0.46
N TYR A 119 12.96 4.56 -0.26
CA TYR A 119 12.40 5.81 -0.74
C TYR A 119 12.74 5.99 -2.22
N VAL A 120 11.73 6.30 -3.04
CA VAL A 120 11.86 6.43 -4.49
C VAL A 120 11.33 7.77 -4.97
N SER A 121 12.11 8.45 -5.82
CA SER A 121 11.60 9.55 -6.64
C SER A 121 10.62 9.05 -7.71
N ARG A 122 9.92 9.96 -8.40
CA ARG A 122 9.07 9.61 -9.56
C ARG A 122 9.87 8.88 -10.64
N GLU A 123 11.08 9.33 -10.90
CA GLU A 123 12.00 8.78 -11.88
C GLU A 123 12.48 7.40 -11.46
N GLU A 124 12.82 7.22 -10.18
CA GLU A 124 13.21 5.92 -9.64
C GLU A 124 12.05 4.92 -9.67
N LEU A 125 10.82 5.36 -9.38
CA LEU A 125 9.64 4.51 -9.52
C LEU A 125 9.41 4.09 -10.98
N LYS A 126 9.51 5.02 -11.93
CA LYS A 126 9.41 4.70 -13.36
C LYS A 126 10.48 3.70 -13.78
N GLU A 127 11.70 3.85 -13.28
CA GLU A 127 12.78 2.90 -13.55
C GLU A 127 12.53 1.53 -12.89
N LEU A 128 11.99 1.50 -11.67
CA LEU A 128 11.59 0.27 -10.99
C LEU A 128 10.54 -0.50 -11.81
N VAL A 129 9.53 0.20 -12.31
CA VAL A 129 8.49 -0.35 -13.20
C VAL A 129 9.10 -0.84 -14.51
N ARG A 130 9.98 -0.06 -15.14
CA ARG A 130 10.66 -0.47 -16.37
C ARG A 130 11.51 -1.73 -16.17
N LYS A 131 12.20 -1.85 -15.04
CA LYS A 131 12.98 -3.04 -14.69
C LYS A 131 12.10 -4.26 -14.45
N ALA A 132 10.92 -4.07 -13.84
CA ALA A 132 9.95 -5.14 -13.66
C ALA A 132 9.36 -5.61 -15.00
N ASP A 133 9.08 -4.69 -15.91
CA ASP A 133 8.53 -4.99 -17.25
C ASP A 133 9.55 -5.66 -18.18
N ALA A 134 10.83 -5.41 -17.98
CA ALA A 134 11.91 -6.00 -18.78
C ALA A 134 12.24 -7.45 -18.39
N GLY A 135 11.62 -7.99 -17.33
CA GLY A 135 12.06 -9.23 -16.68
C GLY A 135 11.63 -10.52 -17.38
N ASP A 136 12.61 -11.23 -17.94
CA ASP A 136 12.53 -12.66 -18.35
C ASP A 136 13.47 -13.58 -17.52
N ASP A 137 14.18 -13.06 -16.50
CA ASP A 137 15.14 -13.82 -15.67
C ASP A 137 14.78 -13.85 -14.16
N ASP A 138 15.29 -14.85 -13.43
CA ASP A 138 15.01 -15.11 -11.99
C ASP A 138 15.42 -13.97 -11.03
N GLU A 139 16.30 -13.07 -11.46
CA GLU A 139 16.78 -11.89 -10.70
C GLU A 139 15.96 -10.62 -10.99
N ALA A 140 14.92 -10.70 -11.82
CA ALA A 140 14.11 -9.55 -12.17
C ALA A 140 13.37 -8.95 -10.95
N VAL A 141 13.29 -7.62 -10.91
CA VAL A 141 12.48 -6.89 -9.92
C VAL A 141 11.02 -7.30 -10.08
N LYS A 142 10.41 -7.84 -9.02
CA LYS A 142 8.98 -8.19 -9.03
C LYS A 142 8.20 -7.11 -8.30
N LEU A 143 7.12 -6.63 -8.91
CA LEU A 143 6.15 -5.73 -8.30
C LEU A 143 4.89 -6.48 -7.93
N SER A 144 4.25 -6.10 -6.83
CA SER A 144 2.98 -6.70 -6.46
C SER A 144 1.90 -6.30 -7.48
N PRO A 145 0.95 -7.20 -7.80
CA PRO A 145 -0.08 -6.91 -8.79
C PRO A 145 -0.89 -5.65 -8.43
N TRP A 146 -1.26 -5.50 -7.16
CA TRP A 146 -2.01 -4.36 -6.68
C TRP A 146 -1.22 -3.04 -6.75
N PHE A 147 0.09 -3.07 -6.43
CA PHE A 147 0.92 -1.88 -6.53
C PHE A 147 1.05 -1.45 -7.99
N ARG A 148 1.15 -2.42 -8.92
CA ARG A 148 1.13 -2.12 -10.36
C ARG A 148 -0.19 -1.47 -10.78
N LEU A 149 -1.32 -2.00 -10.33
CA LEU A 149 -2.64 -1.40 -10.59
C LEU A 149 -2.71 0.05 -10.07
N VAL A 150 -2.19 0.31 -8.88
CA VAL A 150 -2.15 1.66 -8.30
C VAL A 150 -1.26 2.59 -9.13
N VAL A 151 -0.06 2.14 -9.52
CA VAL A 151 0.88 2.91 -10.34
C VAL A 151 0.26 3.30 -11.68
N ASP A 152 -0.35 2.33 -12.37
CA ASP A 152 -0.87 2.51 -13.74
C ASP A 152 -2.14 3.36 -13.79
N ASN A 153 -2.97 3.33 -12.73
CA ASN A 153 -4.30 3.95 -12.75
C ASN A 153 -4.38 5.25 -11.95
N PHE A 154 -3.59 5.41 -10.88
CA PHE A 154 -3.84 6.45 -9.88
C PHE A 154 -2.61 7.24 -9.46
N LEU A 155 -1.50 6.55 -9.19
CA LEU A 155 -0.39 7.10 -8.40
C LEU A 155 0.20 8.37 -9.00
N MET A 156 0.43 8.42 -10.32
CA MET A 156 1.04 9.59 -10.96
C MET A 156 0.17 10.84 -10.83
N LYS A 157 -1.16 10.68 -10.96
CA LYS A 157 -2.12 11.77 -10.75
C LYS A 157 -2.11 12.22 -9.29
N TRP A 158 -2.18 11.27 -8.35
CA TRP A 158 -2.14 11.58 -6.93
C TRP A 158 -0.84 12.27 -6.52
N TRP A 159 0.28 11.90 -7.13
CA TRP A 159 1.57 12.53 -6.92
C TRP A 159 1.56 14.00 -7.30
N ASP A 160 0.91 14.37 -8.42
CA ASP A 160 0.73 15.77 -8.79
C ASP A 160 -0.09 16.56 -7.76
N HIS A 161 -1.08 15.93 -7.14
CA HIS A 161 -1.89 16.55 -6.10
C HIS A 161 -1.14 16.69 -4.78
N VAL A 162 -0.26 15.74 -4.42
CA VAL A 162 0.63 15.88 -3.25
C VAL A 162 1.55 17.09 -3.41
N GLU A 163 2.21 17.23 -4.57
CA GLU A 163 3.12 18.35 -4.82
C GLU A 163 2.42 19.72 -4.84
N LYS A 164 1.14 19.75 -5.21
CA LYS A 164 0.32 20.97 -5.21
C LYS A 164 -0.37 21.24 -3.86
N GLY A 165 -0.31 20.32 -2.91
CA GLY A 165 -1.05 20.40 -1.65
C GLY A 165 -2.57 20.25 -1.81
N THR A 166 -3.03 19.61 -2.88
CA THR A 166 -4.46 19.44 -3.21
C THR A 166 -4.91 17.98 -3.19
N LEU A 167 -4.28 17.15 -2.34
CA LEU A 167 -4.53 15.70 -2.27
C LEU A 167 -6.00 15.33 -2.09
N ILE A 168 -6.74 16.09 -1.29
CA ILE A 168 -8.17 15.86 -1.03
C ILE A 168 -9.01 15.97 -2.31
N GLU A 169 -8.63 16.81 -3.27
CA GLU A 169 -9.33 16.95 -4.55
C GLU A 169 -9.23 15.71 -5.43
N ALA A 170 -8.25 14.85 -5.16
CA ALA A 170 -8.03 13.62 -5.91
C ALA A 170 -8.84 12.43 -5.38
N ALA A 171 -9.51 12.59 -4.24
CA ALA A 171 -10.24 11.52 -3.56
C ALA A 171 -11.54 11.16 -4.30
N ASP A 172 -11.73 9.88 -4.59
CA ASP A 172 -12.99 9.29 -5.05
C ASP A 172 -13.36 8.07 -4.20
N MET A 173 -14.03 8.35 -3.09
CA MET A 173 -14.56 7.31 -2.19
C MET A 173 -15.95 6.82 -2.60
N LYS A 174 -16.51 7.28 -3.72
CA LYS A 174 -17.83 6.84 -4.22
C LYS A 174 -17.69 5.70 -5.21
N THR A 175 -16.70 5.76 -6.08
CA THR A 175 -16.42 4.71 -7.05
C THR A 175 -15.74 3.51 -6.39
N ILE A 176 -15.98 2.32 -6.94
CA ILE A 176 -15.16 1.12 -6.71
C ILE A 176 -14.58 0.76 -8.06
N HIS A 177 -13.28 0.94 -8.24
CA HIS A 177 -12.58 0.64 -9.48
C HIS A 177 -12.38 -0.87 -9.59
N LYS A 178 -13.04 -1.53 -10.53
CA LYS A 178 -12.87 -2.97 -10.77
C LYS A 178 -11.70 -3.17 -11.72
N LEU A 179 -10.61 -3.74 -11.22
CA LEU A 179 -9.33 -3.85 -11.91
C LEU A 179 -8.88 -5.32 -12.02
#